data_AF-A0A522VY04-F1
#
_entry.id   AF-A0A522VY04-F1
#
_cell.length_a   1.000
_cell.length_b   1.000
_cell.length_c   1.000
_cell.angle_alpha   90.00
_cell.angle_beta   90.00
_cell.angle_gamma   90.00
#
_symmetry.space_group_name_H-M   'P 1'
#
loop_
_entity.id
_entity.type
_entity.pdbx_description
1 polymer ?
#
loop_
_entity_poly.entity_id
_entity_poly.type
_entity_poly.pdbx_seq_one_letter_code
_entity_poly.pdbx_strand_id
1 'polypeptide(L)'
;MIASLIVYVHVKGSFKPAGILERIGPDWPPNARAARFRYGDLWLKDPDAFPIDPFNLPLLKDWQLCRESWQIHYAFRDVAPDGWGQQVLMAQFPGERMGIIEFLAASGDDKVGCLGFGPLVKGKVPQTPSRLTPDGSQIPESPVHALQDLLEAAEALHEGNPLPQHLLALLDRGSSLGGARPKASYRDEAGKLWVAKFPLRDGSDAFEHPRVEAACLDMAEACGIPTPARQLVLLGSIPVLLTERFDRVQTQDGEHRLAYLSAQGVLDAAPDEFYLRKKYSDLAATARRLGQTDAGPDVFRRMLFNVAIGNTDDHG
;
A
#
# COMPACT_ATOMS: atom_id res chain seq x y z
N MET A 1 12.30 10.45 16.74
CA MET A 1 11.75 10.66 15.38
C MET A 1 12.75 10.23 14.34
N ILE A 2 12.26 9.64 13.25
CA ILE A 2 13.09 8.97 12.24
C ILE A 2 13.59 10.00 11.22
N ALA A 3 14.91 10.16 11.13
CA ALA A 3 15.53 11.14 10.23
C ALA A 3 15.59 10.63 8.77
N SER A 4 15.88 9.34 8.58
CA SER A 4 15.99 8.74 7.25
C SER A 4 15.64 7.26 7.27
N LEU A 5 15.27 6.75 6.09
CA LEU A 5 15.04 5.33 5.80
C LEU A 5 15.85 4.94 4.56
N ILE A 6 16.37 3.72 4.58
CA ILE A 6 16.79 3.04 3.37
C ILE A 6 15.54 2.56 2.64
N VAL A 7 15.46 2.87 1.35
CA VAL A 7 14.44 2.34 0.45
C VAL A 7 15.03 1.11 -0.23
N TYR A 8 14.29 0.02 -0.18
CA TYR A 8 14.61 -1.25 -0.83
C TYR A 8 13.63 -1.49 -1.98
N VAL A 9 14.11 -2.14 -3.04
CA VAL A 9 13.28 -2.63 -4.14
C VAL A 9 13.45 -4.13 -4.24
N HIS A 10 12.33 -4.85 -4.29
CA HIS A 10 12.30 -6.29 -4.45
C HIS A 10 12.44 -6.66 -5.93
N VAL A 11 13.55 -7.27 -6.30
CA VAL A 11 13.87 -7.68 -7.67
C VAL A 11 14.44 -9.09 -7.67
N LYS A 12 13.93 -9.93 -8.59
CA LYS A 12 14.37 -11.33 -8.76
C LYS A 12 14.42 -12.11 -7.43
N GLY A 13 13.32 -12.09 -6.68
CA GLY A 13 13.19 -12.87 -5.44
C GLY A 13 13.90 -12.29 -4.21
N SER A 14 14.50 -11.11 -4.28
CA SER A 14 15.21 -10.52 -3.13
C SER A 14 15.11 -9.00 -3.06
N PHE A 15 15.24 -8.44 -1.86
CA PHE A 15 15.38 -7.00 -1.68
C PHE A 15 16.80 -6.53 -1.97
N LYS A 16 16.92 -5.42 -2.69
CA LYS A 16 18.17 -4.68 -2.88
C LYS A 16 18.00 -3.24 -2.39
N PRO A 17 18.99 -2.64 -1.70
CA PRO A 17 18.95 -1.22 -1.34
C PRO A 17 18.95 -0.35 -2.60
N ALA A 18 17.91 0.45 -2.78
CA ALA A 18 17.74 1.32 -3.95
C ALA A 18 18.19 2.77 -3.67
N GLY A 19 18.02 3.25 -2.44
CA GLY A 19 18.33 4.64 -2.11
C GLY A 19 18.03 5.02 -0.67
N ILE A 20 18.09 6.33 -0.41
CA ILE A 20 17.83 6.92 0.91
C ILE A 20 16.67 7.90 0.77
N LEU A 21 15.65 7.71 1.61
CA LEU A 21 14.57 8.65 1.85
C LEU A 21 14.90 9.43 3.12
N GLU A 22 14.94 10.75 3.05
CA GLU A 22 15.36 11.61 4.15
C GLU A 22 14.35 12.72 4.41
N ARG A 23 14.03 12.94 5.68
CA ARG A 23 13.21 14.07 6.11
C ARG A 23 13.92 15.40 5.90
N ILE A 24 13.16 16.41 5.51
CA ILE A 24 13.59 17.80 5.40
C ILE A 24 12.70 18.67 6.27
N GLY A 25 13.34 19.59 7.00
CA GLY A 25 12.67 20.68 7.70
C GLY A 25 12.50 20.46 9.21
N PRO A 26 12.38 21.56 9.98
CA PRO A 26 12.09 21.53 11.42
C PRO A 26 10.63 21.14 11.69
N ASP A 27 10.31 20.85 12.95
CA ASP A 27 8.97 20.39 13.39
C ASP A 27 7.82 21.40 13.18
N TRP A 28 8.11 22.67 12.82
CA TRP A 28 7.15 23.79 12.71
C TRP A 28 7.76 25.00 11.95
N PRO A 29 7.02 25.88 11.21
CA PRO A 29 5.57 26.00 11.00
C PRO A 29 5.01 25.01 9.96
N PRO A 30 3.68 24.90 9.71
CA PRO A 30 3.02 23.73 9.11
C PRO A 30 3.26 23.50 7.61
N ASN A 31 4.38 23.98 7.07
CA ASN A 31 4.95 23.47 5.84
C ASN A 31 5.76 22.20 6.15
N ALA A 32 4.96 21.20 6.54
CA ALA A 32 4.97 19.83 6.07
C ALA A 32 6.31 19.10 6.14
N ARG A 33 6.33 18.02 6.93
CA ARG A 33 7.40 17.00 7.01
C ARG A 33 7.73 16.45 5.60
N ALA A 34 8.48 17.22 4.83
CA ALA A 34 8.83 16.89 3.47
C ALA A 34 9.92 15.81 3.48
N ALA A 35 9.98 15.01 2.44
CA ALA A 35 11.00 14.00 2.27
C ALA A 35 11.63 14.17 0.89
N ARG A 36 12.97 14.14 0.87
CA ARG A 36 13.75 13.97 -0.37
C ARG A 36 14.18 12.53 -0.48
N PHE A 37 14.35 12.11 -1.72
CA PHE A 37 14.90 10.81 -2.04
C PHE A 37 16.13 10.95 -2.93
N ARG A 38 17.09 10.04 -2.78
CA ARG A 38 18.16 9.86 -3.77
C ARG A 38 18.43 8.38 -3.97
N TYR A 39 18.76 8.00 -5.20
CA TYR A 39 19.21 6.65 -5.48
C TYR A 39 20.64 6.43 -4.96
N GLY A 40 20.94 5.20 -4.55
CA GLY A 40 22.27 4.77 -4.16
C GLY A 40 23.14 4.41 -5.36
N ASP A 41 24.45 4.62 -5.26
CA ASP A 41 25.42 4.31 -6.34
C ASP A 41 25.39 2.85 -6.78
N LEU A 42 25.07 1.92 -5.86
CA LEU A 42 24.95 0.50 -6.18
C LEU A 42 23.72 0.23 -7.04
N TRP A 43 22.57 0.82 -6.71
CA TRP A 43 21.36 0.69 -7.50
C TRP A 43 21.51 1.32 -8.88
N LEU A 44 22.09 2.51 -8.97
CA LEU A 44 22.32 3.19 -10.26
C LEU A 44 23.24 2.39 -11.22
N LYS A 45 24.02 1.45 -10.70
CA LYS A 45 24.91 0.56 -11.48
C LYS A 45 24.36 -0.86 -11.62
N ASP A 46 23.26 -1.18 -10.94
CA ASP A 46 22.68 -2.52 -10.97
C ASP A 46 22.02 -2.74 -12.34
N PRO A 47 22.31 -3.86 -13.04
CA PRO A 47 21.71 -4.14 -14.35
C PRO A 47 20.18 -4.32 -14.28
N ASP A 48 19.63 -4.61 -13.11
CA ASP A 48 18.19 -4.77 -12.89
C ASP A 48 17.51 -3.50 -12.36
N ALA A 49 18.22 -2.38 -12.32
CA ALA A 49 17.69 -1.12 -11.82
C ALA A 49 16.64 -0.53 -12.74
N PHE A 50 15.58 -0.01 -12.14
CA PHE A 50 14.54 0.76 -12.81
C PHE A 50 14.14 1.96 -11.93
N PRO A 51 13.61 3.05 -12.52
CA PRO A 51 13.09 4.16 -11.75
C PRO A 51 11.84 3.72 -10.96
N ILE A 52 11.82 3.96 -9.65
CA ILE A 52 10.68 3.69 -8.76
C ILE A 52 9.42 4.40 -9.26
N ASP A 53 9.57 5.63 -9.74
CA ASP A 53 8.57 6.36 -10.51
C ASP A 53 9.21 6.83 -11.82
N PRO A 54 8.77 6.33 -12.99
CA PRO A 54 9.38 6.65 -14.28
C PRO A 54 9.20 8.11 -14.70
N PHE A 55 8.29 8.86 -14.09
CA PHE A 55 8.05 10.27 -14.39
C PHE A 55 8.65 11.21 -13.34
N ASN A 56 8.50 10.86 -12.06
CA ASN A 56 8.81 11.78 -10.96
C ASN A 56 10.05 11.39 -10.14
N LEU A 57 10.59 10.18 -10.34
CA LEU A 57 11.82 9.69 -9.70
C LEU A 57 12.77 9.04 -10.72
N PRO A 58 13.25 9.79 -11.74
CA PRO A 58 14.26 9.29 -12.67
C PRO A 58 15.53 8.85 -11.92
N LEU A 59 16.26 7.90 -12.50
CA LEU A 59 17.51 7.34 -11.95
C LEU A 59 18.64 8.38 -11.88
N LEU A 60 18.55 9.29 -10.91
CA LEU A 60 19.49 10.37 -10.66
C LEU A 60 20.15 10.20 -9.28
N LYS A 61 21.43 10.58 -9.22
CA LYS A 61 22.23 10.55 -7.99
C LYS A 61 21.91 11.70 -7.03
N ASP A 62 21.45 12.82 -7.58
CA ASP A 62 21.11 14.00 -6.78
C ASP A 62 19.85 13.78 -5.96
N TRP A 63 19.70 14.59 -4.91
CA TRP A 63 18.50 14.61 -4.11
C TRP A 63 17.31 15.13 -4.92
N GLN A 64 16.23 14.35 -4.92
CA GLN A 64 14.99 14.62 -5.64
C GLN A 64 13.89 14.95 -4.64
N LEU A 65 13.36 16.17 -4.75
CA LEU A 65 12.26 16.68 -3.93
C LEU A 65 10.92 16.31 -4.58
N CYS A 66 9.92 16.00 -3.76
CA CYS A 66 8.54 15.98 -4.23
C CYS A 66 8.04 17.41 -4.43
N ARG A 67 6.86 17.58 -5.04
CA ARG A 67 6.20 18.89 -5.06
C ARG A 67 5.92 19.36 -3.63
N GLU A 68 6.04 20.67 -3.40
CA GLU A 68 6.04 21.26 -2.05
C GLU A 68 4.80 20.90 -1.21
N SER A 69 3.64 20.68 -1.84
CA SER A 69 2.39 20.36 -1.13
C SER A 69 2.23 18.92 -0.67
N TRP A 70 3.12 17.98 -1.07
CA TRP A 70 2.83 16.54 -0.95
C TRP A 70 3.51 15.80 0.18
N GLN A 71 4.45 16.44 0.88
CA GLN A 71 5.31 15.83 1.90
C GLN A 71 6.24 14.72 1.39
N ILE A 72 5.85 13.91 0.42
CA ILE A 72 6.67 12.83 -0.15
C ILE A 72 6.25 12.55 -1.60
N HIS A 73 7.12 11.89 -2.37
CA HIS A 73 6.76 11.38 -3.70
C HIS A 73 5.65 10.34 -3.60
N TYR A 74 4.70 10.36 -4.54
CA TYR A 74 3.53 9.48 -4.50
C TYR A 74 3.87 8.00 -4.56
N ALA A 75 4.95 7.62 -5.25
CA ALA A 75 5.40 6.23 -5.25
C ALA A 75 5.70 5.68 -3.85
N PHE A 76 6.07 6.54 -2.90
CA PHE A 76 6.21 6.15 -1.49
C PHE A 76 4.89 6.30 -0.73
N ARG A 77 4.04 7.28 -1.09
CA ARG A 77 2.71 7.45 -0.50
C ARG A 77 1.79 6.25 -0.77
N ASP A 78 1.83 5.69 -1.98
CA ASP A 78 1.09 4.47 -2.39
C ASP A 78 1.40 3.26 -1.51
N VAL A 79 2.60 3.25 -0.93
CA VAL A 79 3.11 2.17 -0.10
C VAL A 79 2.89 2.46 1.39
N ALA A 80 2.63 3.72 1.74
CA ALA A 80 2.38 4.11 3.12
C ALA A 80 0.96 3.72 3.54
N PRO A 81 0.77 3.34 4.82
CA PRO A 81 -0.55 3.18 5.41
C PRO A 81 -1.42 4.42 5.23
N ASP A 82 -2.70 4.17 4.95
CA ASP A 82 -3.74 5.19 4.88
C ASP A 82 -4.98 4.75 5.64
N GLY A 83 -5.81 5.70 6.09
CA GLY A 83 -7.07 5.45 6.79
C GLY A 83 -6.97 4.33 7.84
N TRP A 84 -7.46 3.14 7.50
CA TRP A 84 -7.43 1.94 8.33
C TRP A 84 -6.02 1.57 8.83
N GLY A 85 -5.03 1.56 7.92
CA GLY A 85 -3.67 1.19 8.28
C GLY A 85 -3.02 2.14 9.27
N GLN A 86 -3.35 3.44 9.18
CA GLN A 86 -2.91 4.43 10.16
C GLN A 86 -3.58 4.20 11.51
N GLN A 87 -4.87 3.84 11.55
CA GLN A 87 -5.57 3.50 12.79
C GLN A 87 -4.93 2.28 13.48
N VAL A 88 -4.61 1.23 12.72
CA VAL A 88 -3.90 0.05 13.25
C VAL A 88 -2.58 0.44 13.90
N LEU A 89 -1.75 1.23 13.21
CA LEU A 89 -0.45 1.66 13.73
C LEU A 89 -0.56 2.61 14.92
N MET A 90 -1.52 3.54 14.89
CA MET A 90 -1.77 4.45 16.01
C MET A 90 -2.25 3.71 17.27
N ALA A 91 -3.04 2.64 17.10
CA ALA A 91 -3.44 1.78 18.21
C ALA A 91 -2.28 0.92 18.73
N GLN A 92 -1.38 0.50 17.85
CA GLN A 92 -0.17 -0.26 18.21
C GLN A 92 0.89 0.59 18.94
N PHE A 93 0.93 1.89 18.65
CA PHE A 93 1.88 2.85 19.23
C PHE A 93 1.14 4.05 19.86
N PRO A 94 0.36 3.83 20.93
CA PRO A 94 -0.45 4.88 21.52
C PRO A 94 0.43 6.01 22.09
N GLY A 95 0.09 7.26 21.75
CA GLY A 95 0.81 8.45 22.20
C GLY A 95 1.99 8.88 21.31
N GLU A 96 2.37 8.08 20.32
CA GLU A 96 3.44 8.41 19.38
C GLU A 96 2.96 9.38 18.29
N ARG A 97 3.81 10.38 17.97
CA ARG A 97 3.53 11.33 16.88
C ARG A 97 4.05 10.82 15.55
N MET A 98 3.22 10.06 14.83
CA MET A 98 3.62 9.47 13.54
C MET A 98 3.40 10.44 12.36
N GLY A 99 4.43 10.63 11.53
CA GLY A 99 4.33 11.22 10.21
C GLY A 99 4.46 10.16 9.12
N ILE A 100 4.46 10.59 7.85
CA ILE A 100 4.55 9.66 6.71
C ILE A 100 5.79 8.75 6.77
N ILE A 101 6.93 9.27 7.21
CA ILE A 101 8.17 8.48 7.40
C ILE A 101 8.02 7.48 8.55
N GLU A 102 7.44 7.88 9.69
CA GLU A 102 7.16 6.94 10.78
C GLU A 102 6.19 5.84 10.36
N PHE A 103 5.13 6.16 9.59
CA PHE A 103 4.21 5.15 9.08
C PHE A 103 4.88 4.18 8.11
N LEU A 104 5.74 4.67 7.20
CA LEU A 104 6.53 3.81 6.31
C LEU A 104 7.46 2.89 7.07
N ALA A 105 8.08 3.38 8.13
CA ALA A 105 9.02 2.63 8.95
C ALA A 105 8.37 1.57 9.83
N ALA A 106 7.20 1.89 10.38
CA ALA A 106 6.50 1.03 11.34
C ALA A 106 5.64 -0.04 10.65
N SER A 107 5.13 0.23 9.46
CA SER A 107 4.20 -0.67 8.77
C SER A 107 4.79 -2.03 8.39
N GLY A 108 3.91 -3.02 8.27
CA GLY A 108 4.26 -4.39 7.97
C GLY A 108 4.96 -4.67 6.65
N ASP A 109 5.53 -5.88 6.50
CA ASP A 109 6.38 -6.27 5.37
C ASP A 109 5.60 -6.63 4.11
N ASP A 110 4.30 -6.91 4.20
CA ASP A 110 3.44 -7.22 3.04
C ASP A 110 2.91 -5.93 2.36
N LYS A 111 3.86 -5.02 2.09
CA LYS A 111 3.63 -3.72 1.45
C LYS A 111 3.02 -3.80 0.06
N VAL A 112 2.33 -2.75 -0.39
CA VAL A 112 1.90 -2.68 -1.80
C VAL A 112 3.13 -2.57 -2.71
N GLY A 113 3.10 -3.34 -3.80
CA GLY A 113 4.17 -3.39 -4.78
C GLY A 113 5.44 -4.07 -4.26
N CYS A 114 6.57 -3.56 -4.73
CA CYS A 114 7.89 -4.13 -4.51
C CYS A 114 8.78 -3.35 -3.54
N LEU A 115 8.28 -2.26 -2.94
CA LEU A 115 9.11 -1.41 -2.07
C LEU A 115 9.16 -1.93 -0.64
N GLY A 116 10.33 -1.79 -0.02
CA GLY A 116 10.58 -2.03 1.39
C GLY A 116 11.31 -0.84 2.02
N PHE A 117 11.24 -0.73 3.35
CA PHE A 117 11.85 0.36 4.10
C PHE A 117 12.54 -0.18 5.34
N GLY A 118 13.66 0.42 5.72
CA GLY A 118 14.35 0.04 6.94
C GLY A 118 15.40 1.05 7.39
N PRO A 119 15.91 0.93 8.63
CA PRO A 119 16.88 1.86 9.16
C PRO A 119 18.30 1.58 8.68
N LEU A 120 19.17 2.57 8.86
CA LEU A 120 20.62 2.32 8.95
C LEU A 120 20.93 1.68 10.30
N VAL A 121 21.66 0.57 10.30
CA VAL A 121 22.07 -0.14 11.52
C VAL A 121 23.56 0.04 11.73
N LYS A 122 23.95 0.77 12.78
CA LYS A 122 25.36 1.08 13.12
C LYS A 122 26.13 1.67 11.92
N GLY A 123 25.49 2.58 11.18
CA GLY A 123 26.07 3.23 10.00
C GLY A 123 26.19 2.33 8.75
N LYS A 124 25.62 1.12 8.78
CA LYS A 124 25.62 0.19 7.64
C LYS A 124 24.21 0.03 7.09
N VAL A 125 24.12 -0.21 5.79
CA VAL A 125 22.88 -0.54 5.08
C VAL A 125 22.64 -2.05 5.22
N PRO A 126 21.56 -2.48 5.91
CA PRO A 126 21.17 -3.89 5.95
C PRO A 126 20.85 -4.43 4.56
N GLN A 127 21.00 -5.74 4.34
CA GLN A 127 20.66 -6.37 3.06
C GLN A 127 19.15 -6.44 2.82
N THR A 128 18.37 -6.64 3.88
CA THR A 128 16.91 -6.72 3.84
C THR A 128 16.28 -5.57 4.61
N PRO A 129 15.07 -5.12 4.23
CA PRO A 129 14.32 -4.19 5.05
C PRO A 129 14.02 -4.79 6.43
N SER A 130 13.84 -3.93 7.41
CA SER A 130 13.38 -4.29 8.75
C SER A 130 12.60 -3.12 9.31
N ARG A 131 11.49 -3.41 10.00
CA ARG A 131 10.67 -2.36 10.63
C ARG A 131 11.47 -1.57 11.65
N LEU A 132 11.15 -0.29 11.76
CA LEU A 132 11.55 0.54 12.88
C LEU A 132 10.28 1.05 13.55
N THR A 133 10.07 0.68 14.80
CA THR A 133 9.01 1.28 15.59
C THR A 133 9.36 2.74 15.91
N PRO A 134 8.37 3.58 16.23
CA PRO A 134 8.63 4.96 16.66
C PRO A 134 9.61 5.06 17.84
N ASP A 135 9.60 4.08 18.75
CA ASP A 135 10.50 3.98 19.91
C ASP A 135 11.84 3.28 19.62
N GLY A 136 12.06 2.80 18.39
CA GLY A 136 13.29 2.14 17.94
C GLY A 136 13.44 0.67 18.35
N SER A 137 12.41 0.07 18.96
CA SER A 137 12.31 -1.37 19.19
C SER A 137 12.07 -2.18 17.89
N GLN A 138 12.29 -3.50 17.97
CA GLN A 138 11.93 -4.44 16.89
C GLN A 138 10.61 -5.12 17.25
N ILE A 139 9.66 -5.13 16.32
CA ILE A 139 8.43 -5.91 16.47
C ILE A 139 8.72 -7.34 16.01
N PRO A 140 8.43 -8.37 16.83
CA PRO A 140 8.54 -9.76 16.39
C PRO A 140 7.66 -10.02 15.16
N GLU A 141 8.12 -10.90 14.27
CA GLU A 141 7.26 -11.43 13.22
C GLU A 141 6.07 -12.17 13.85
N SER A 142 4.87 -11.83 13.40
CA SER A 142 3.65 -12.48 13.87
C SER A 142 3.41 -13.79 13.09
N PRO A 143 3.00 -14.90 13.74
CA PRO A 143 2.81 -16.20 13.09
C PRO A 143 1.73 -16.21 11.98
N VAL A 144 1.41 -17.36 11.40
CA VAL A 144 0.21 -17.49 10.55
C VAL A 144 -1.03 -17.34 11.42
N HIS A 145 -2.07 -16.68 10.91
CA HIS A 145 -3.28 -16.32 11.67
C HIS A 145 -4.52 -16.92 11.05
N ALA A 146 -5.50 -17.28 11.87
CA ALA A 146 -6.81 -17.65 11.35
C ALA A 146 -7.53 -16.39 10.86
N LEU A 147 -8.36 -16.53 9.83
CA LEU A 147 -9.18 -15.43 9.33
C LEU A 147 -10.14 -14.90 10.41
N GLN A 148 -10.57 -15.77 11.32
CA GLN A 148 -11.40 -15.45 12.48
C GLN A 148 -10.70 -14.45 13.42
N ASP A 149 -9.43 -14.67 13.74
CA ASP A 149 -8.67 -13.79 14.63
C ASP A 149 -8.52 -12.38 14.03
N LEU A 150 -8.34 -12.31 12.71
CA LEU A 150 -8.25 -11.03 11.99
C LEU A 150 -9.58 -10.27 12.00
N LEU A 151 -10.70 -10.98 11.84
CA LEU A 151 -12.04 -10.40 11.90
C LEU A 151 -12.29 -9.82 13.31
N GLU A 152 -12.07 -10.62 14.35
CA GLU A 152 -12.30 -10.19 15.75
C GLU A 152 -11.40 -9.01 16.14
N ALA A 153 -10.12 -9.03 15.73
CA ALA A 153 -9.21 -7.92 15.95
C ALA A 153 -9.65 -6.65 15.20
N ALA A 154 -10.09 -6.79 13.94
CA ALA A 154 -10.55 -5.65 13.16
C ALA A 154 -11.82 -5.01 13.76
N GLU A 155 -12.78 -5.82 14.19
CA GLU A 155 -14.01 -5.37 14.84
C GLU A 155 -13.70 -4.65 16.15
N ALA A 156 -12.90 -5.26 17.03
CA ALA A 156 -12.55 -4.68 18.31
C ALA A 156 -11.80 -3.34 18.14
N LEU A 157 -10.89 -3.25 17.16
CA LEU A 157 -10.18 -2.00 16.88
C LEU A 157 -11.14 -0.91 16.40
N HIS A 158 -12.05 -1.24 15.48
CA HIS A 158 -13.04 -0.30 14.95
C HIS A 158 -13.97 0.24 16.05
N GLU A 159 -14.37 -0.61 16.99
CA GLU A 159 -15.19 -0.24 18.15
C GLU A 159 -14.41 0.56 19.21
N GLY A 160 -13.10 0.73 19.05
CA GLY A 160 -12.24 1.41 20.02
C GLY A 160 -11.94 0.58 21.28
N ASN A 161 -12.15 -0.74 21.21
CA ASN A 161 -11.84 -1.65 22.31
C ASN A 161 -10.32 -1.85 22.42
N PRO A 162 -9.75 -1.88 23.64
CA PRO A 162 -8.34 -2.19 23.83
C PRO A 162 -7.99 -3.58 23.29
N LEU A 163 -6.94 -3.66 22.47
CA LEU A 163 -6.45 -4.91 21.91
C LEU A 163 -5.05 -5.25 22.46
N PRO A 164 -4.79 -6.53 22.78
CA PRO A 164 -3.44 -7.00 23.02
C PRO A 164 -2.50 -6.71 21.83
N GLN A 165 -1.24 -6.39 22.12
CA GLN A 165 -0.25 -6.02 21.10
C GLN A 165 -0.07 -7.06 19.98
N HIS A 166 -0.21 -8.35 20.31
CA HIS A 166 -0.11 -9.41 19.32
C HIS A 166 -1.27 -9.39 18.31
N LEU A 167 -2.49 -9.01 18.73
CA LEU A 167 -3.65 -8.88 17.83
C LEU A 167 -3.49 -7.69 16.87
N LEU A 168 -2.95 -6.57 17.38
CA LEU A 168 -2.60 -5.41 16.55
C LEU A 168 -1.50 -5.74 15.54
N ALA A 169 -0.52 -6.57 15.92
CA ALA A 169 0.52 -7.04 15.03
C ALA A 169 0.00 -7.92 13.87
N LEU A 170 -1.14 -8.62 14.06
CA LEU A 170 -1.79 -9.36 12.96
C LEU A 170 -2.30 -8.40 11.88
N LEU A 171 -2.99 -7.35 12.30
CA LEU A 171 -3.59 -6.35 11.41
C LEU A 171 -2.52 -5.55 10.67
N ASP A 172 -1.36 -5.29 11.31
CA ASP A 172 -0.27 -4.51 10.72
C ASP A 172 0.38 -5.16 9.49
N ARG A 173 0.32 -6.49 9.32
CA ARG A 173 0.92 -7.13 8.13
C ARG A 173 0.39 -6.55 6.82
N GLY A 174 -0.85 -6.07 6.80
CA GLY A 174 -1.48 -5.41 5.66
C GLY A 174 -1.78 -3.93 5.85
N SER A 175 -1.19 -3.25 6.84
CA SER A 175 -1.53 -1.84 7.12
C SER A 175 -1.23 -0.89 5.95
N SER A 176 -0.30 -1.25 5.07
CA SER A 176 0.00 -0.52 3.83
C SER A 176 -1.01 -0.75 2.70
N LEU A 177 -1.96 -1.69 2.86
CA LEU A 177 -3.03 -1.88 1.90
C LEU A 177 -3.96 -0.66 2.04
N GLY A 178 -3.83 0.31 1.13
CA GLY A 178 -4.53 1.60 1.23
C GLY A 178 -6.05 1.49 1.40
N GLY A 179 -6.68 2.60 1.78
CA GLY A 179 -8.13 2.73 1.95
C GLY A 179 -8.60 2.73 3.41
N ALA A 180 -9.82 3.23 3.63
CA ALA A 180 -10.31 3.58 4.96
C ALA A 180 -11.01 2.46 5.73
N ARG A 181 -11.46 1.40 5.05
CA ARG A 181 -12.27 0.33 5.66
C ARG A 181 -11.42 -0.83 6.19
N PRO A 182 -11.91 -1.58 7.21
CA PRO A 182 -11.16 -2.66 7.82
C PRO A 182 -10.72 -3.74 6.83
N LYS A 183 -9.41 -4.01 6.84
CA LYS A 183 -8.78 -5.03 5.99
C LYS A 183 -7.47 -5.54 6.57
N ALA A 184 -7.03 -6.71 6.14
CA ALA A 184 -5.75 -7.28 6.52
C ALA A 184 -5.14 -8.13 5.41
N SER A 185 -3.82 -8.32 5.45
CA SER A 185 -3.15 -9.35 4.65
C SER A 185 -3.45 -10.73 5.25
N TYR A 186 -3.87 -11.68 4.42
CA TYR A 186 -4.16 -13.05 4.83
C TYR A 186 -3.47 -14.03 3.86
N ARG A 187 -2.76 -15.02 4.38
CA ARG A 187 -2.17 -16.09 3.58
C ARG A 187 -2.95 -17.38 3.83
N ASP A 188 -3.44 -18.01 2.77
CA ASP A 188 -4.16 -19.27 2.89
C ASP A 188 -3.21 -20.46 3.05
N GLU A 189 -3.78 -21.65 3.25
CA GLU A 189 -3.04 -22.91 3.40
C GLU A 189 -2.20 -23.29 2.16
N ALA A 190 -2.61 -22.82 0.98
CA ALA A 190 -1.88 -23.01 -0.27
C ALA A 190 -0.74 -21.99 -0.46
N GLY A 191 -0.57 -21.06 0.48
CA GLY A 191 0.46 -20.03 0.44
C GLY A 191 0.10 -18.82 -0.42
N LYS A 192 -1.11 -18.71 -0.95
CA LYS A 192 -1.56 -17.55 -1.72
C LYS A 192 -1.84 -16.37 -0.80
N LEU A 193 -1.41 -15.18 -1.21
CA LEU A 193 -1.59 -13.95 -0.43
C LEU A 193 -2.84 -13.21 -0.89
N TRP A 194 -3.70 -12.90 0.08
CA TRP A 194 -5.01 -12.26 -0.08
C TRP A 194 -5.06 -10.94 0.69
N VAL A 195 -5.93 -10.04 0.22
CA VAL A 195 -6.49 -8.97 1.04
C VAL A 195 -7.83 -9.44 1.56
N ALA A 196 -7.94 -9.62 2.88
CA ALA A 196 -9.20 -9.88 3.55
C ALA A 196 -9.89 -8.55 3.86
N LYS A 197 -11.15 -8.40 3.44
CA LYS A 197 -11.97 -7.20 3.64
C LYS A 197 -13.14 -7.55 4.54
N PHE A 198 -13.26 -6.81 5.65
CA PHE A 198 -14.23 -7.09 6.70
C PHE A 198 -15.39 -6.08 6.64
N PRO A 199 -16.62 -6.48 6.99
CA PRO A 199 -17.73 -5.56 7.13
C PRO A 199 -17.58 -4.72 8.41
N LEU A 200 -18.27 -3.59 8.48
CA LEU A 200 -18.50 -2.92 9.77
C LEU A 200 -19.74 -3.52 10.43
N ARG A 201 -19.67 -3.73 11.74
CA ARG A 201 -20.74 -4.39 12.52
C ARG A 201 -21.42 -3.49 13.54
N ASP A 202 -21.05 -2.21 13.57
CA ASP A 202 -21.67 -1.18 14.40
C ASP A 202 -22.98 -0.62 13.80
N GLY A 203 -23.42 -1.15 12.64
CA GLY A 203 -24.62 -0.71 11.93
C GLY A 203 -24.43 0.56 11.10
N SER A 204 -23.19 1.06 10.97
CA SER A 204 -22.88 2.21 10.09
C SER A 204 -22.90 1.86 8.60
N ASP A 205 -22.78 0.57 8.26
CA ASP A 205 -22.86 0.06 6.90
C ASP A 205 -24.30 0.09 6.38
N ALA A 206 -24.53 0.84 5.30
CA ALA A 206 -25.81 0.86 4.60
C ALA A 206 -26.12 -0.47 3.89
N PHE A 207 -25.10 -1.29 3.63
CA PHE A 207 -25.19 -2.59 2.98
C PHE A 207 -23.97 -3.46 3.32
N GLU A 208 -24.06 -4.77 3.09
CA GLU A 208 -22.95 -5.72 3.30
C GLU A 208 -21.83 -5.51 2.27
N HIS A 209 -20.92 -4.58 2.55
CA HIS A 209 -19.82 -4.20 1.65
C HIS A 209 -19.06 -5.39 1.04
N PRO A 210 -18.64 -6.42 1.80
CA PRO A 210 -17.93 -7.57 1.22
C PRO A 210 -18.75 -8.32 0.14
N ARG A 211 -20.07 -8.47 0.33
CA ARG A 211 -20.94 -9.14 -0.66
C ARG A 211 -21.17 -8.28 -1.88
N VAL A 212 -21.45 -6.99 -1.67
CA VAL A 212 -21.67 -6.03 -2.76
C VAL A 212 -20.41 -5.90 -3.60
N GLU A 213 -19.24 -5.81 -2.98
CA GLU A 213 -17.97 -5.74 -3.70
C GLU A 213 -17.71 -7.03 -4.50
N ALA A 214 -17.97 -8.22 -3.93
CA ALA A 214 -17.87 -9.48 -4.66
C ALA A 214 -18.76 -9.51 -5.90
N ALA A 215 -20.02 -9.09 -5.77
CA ALA A 215 -20.96 -9.01 -6.88
C ALA A 215 -20.52 -7.99 -7.94
N CYS A 216 -19.99 -6.83 -7.53
CA CYS A 216 -19.43 -5.84 -8.46
C CYS A 216 -18.24 -6.41 -9.24
N LEU A 217 -17.35 -7.16 -8.58
CA LEU A 217 -16.23 -7.82 -9.24
C LEU A 217 -16.72 -8.91 -10.22
N ASP A 218 -17.74 -9.68 -9.87
CA ASP A 218 -18.36 -10.68 -10.76
C ASP A 218 -19.01 -10.03 -12.00
N MET A 219 -19.71 -8.91 -11.81
CA MET A 219 -20.26 -8.14 -12.93
C MET A 219 -19.15 -7.56 -13.82
N ALA A 220 -18.05 -7.06 -13.22
CA ALA A 220 -16.92 -6.54 -13.97
C ALA A 220 -16.26 -7.62 -14.83
N GLU A 221 -16.03 -8.81 -14.26
CA GLU A 221 -15.50 -9.97 -14.98
C GLU A 221 -16.43 -10.42 -16.12
N ALA A 222 -17.75 -10.47 -15.88
CA ALA A 222 -18.74 -10.77 -16.92
C ALA A 222 -18.74 -9.73 -18.06
N CYS A 223 -18.36 -8.47 -17.77
CA CYS A 223 -18.14 -7.43 -18.77
C CYS A 223 -16.77 -7.51 -19.46
N GLY A 224 -15.93 -8.50 -19.14
CA GLY A 224 -14.58 -8.65 -19.70
C GLY A 224 -13.55 -7.68 -19.12
N ILE A 225 -13.79 -7.14 -17.92
CA ILE A 225 -12.81 -6.33 -17.20
C ILE A 225 -11.92 -7.27 -16.38
N PRO A 226 -10.58 -7.19 -16.49
CA PRO A 226 -9.69 -7.97 -15.64
C PRO A 226 -9.87 -7.62 -14.16
N THR A 227 -10.17 -8.63 -13.35
CA THR A 227 -10.36 -8.53 -11.90
C THR A 227 -9.47 -9.55 -11.18
N PRO A 228 -9.06 -9.28 -9.92
CA PRO A 228 -8.36 -10.29 -9.13
C PRO A 228 -9.28 -11.49 -8.86
N ALA A 229 -8.67 -12.67 -8.71
CA ALA A 229 -9.38 -13.82 -8.16
C ALA A 229 -9.91 -13.48 -6.76
N ARG A 230 -11.06 -14.05 -6.41
CA ARG A 230 -11.75 -13.69 -5.17
C ARG A 230 -12.50 -14.87 -4.57
N GLN A 231 -12.69 -14.80 -3.26
CA GLN A 231 -13.52 -15.74 -2.51
C GLN A 231 -14.36 -14.96 -1.50
N LEU A 232 -15.65 -15.27 -1.44
CA LEU A 232 -16.53 -14.80 -0.38
C LEU A 232 -16.65 -15.90 0.67
N VAL A 233 -15.98 -15.71 1.81
CA VAL A 233 -15.94 -16.68 2.91
C VAL A 233 -16.94 -16.26 3.97
N LEU A 234 -17.69 -17.23 4.53
CA LEU A 234 -18.57 -16.98 5.67
C LEU A 234 -17.90 -17.45 6.95
N LEU A 235 -17.63 -16.50 7.85
CA LEU A 235 -17.22 -16.79 9.23
C LEU A 235 -18.48 -16.78 10.10
N GLY A 236 -19.05 -17.97 10.30
CA GLY A 236 -20.42 -18.10 10.79
C GLY A 236 -21.41 -17.51 9.79
N SER A 237 -22.02 -16.37 10.12
CA SER A 237 -22.91 -15.61 9.23
C SER A 237 -22.25 -14.37 8.61
N ILE A 238 -21.01 -14.05 9.00
CA ILE A 238 -20.34 -12.81 8.65
C ILE A 238 -19.59 -13.00 7.32
N PRO A 239 -19.89 -12.21 6.27
CA PRO A 239 -19.19 -12.31 5.00
C PRO A 239 -17.83 -11.59 5.06
N VAL A 240 -16.78 -12.30 4.64
CA VAL A 240 -15.43 -11.75 4.43
C VAL A 240 -15.06 -11.94 2.97
N LEU A 241 -14.68 -10.86 2.30
CA LEU A 241 -14.21 -10.91 0.92
C LEU A 241 -12.69 -11.04 0.92
N LEU A 242 -12.19 -12.12 0.33
CA LEU A 242 -10.78 -12.31 0.02
C LEU A 242 -10.55 -11.94 -1.44
N THR A 243 -9.64 -11.00 -1.72
CA THR A 243 -9.17 -10.69 -3.07
C THR A 243 -7.69 -11.00 -3.20
N GLU A 244 -7.30 -11.79 -4.19
CA GLU A 244 -5.92 -12.20 -4.40
C GLU A 244 -5.03 -10.98 -4.72
N ARG A 245 -3.83 -10.95 -4.14
CA ARG A 245 -2.85 -9.90 -4.40
C ARG A 245 -2.21 -10.06 -5.77
N PHE A 246 -2.59 -9.19 -6.70
CA PHE A 246 -2.04 -9.18 -8.07
C PHE A 246 -0.58 -8.73 -8.14
N ASP A 247 -0.05 -8.09 -7.10
CA ASP A 247 1.35 -7.63 -7.02
C ASP A 247 2.28 -8.66 -6.37
N ARG A 248 1.83 -9.91 -6.27
CA ARG A 248 2.60 -11.06 -5.82
C ARG A 248 2.52 -12.17 -6.86
N VAL A 249 3.67 -12.73 -7.20
CA VAL A 249 3.79 -13.83 -8.16
C VAL A 249 4.67 -14.91 -7.56
N GLN A 250 4.12 -16.11 -7.35
CA GLN A 250 4.94 -17.26 -6.96
C GLN A 250 5.67 -17.81 -8.18
N THR A 251 6.97 -18.01 -8.06
CA THR A 251 7.83 -18.59 -9.10
C THR A 251 8.65 -19.75 -8.51
N GLN A 252 9.40 -20.46 -9.36
CA GLN A 252 10.30 -21.52 -8.89
C GLN A 252 11.40 -21.01 -7.94
N ASP A 253 11.79 -19.74 -8.08
CA ASP A 253 12.85 -19.11 -7.28
C ASP A 253 12.30 -18.36 -6.04
N GLY A 254 10.99 -18.45 -5.79
CA GLY A 254 10.31 -17.84 -4.65
C GLY A 254 9.23 -16.82 -5.04
N GLU A 255 8.80 -16.03 -4.05
CA GLU A 255 7.80 -14.97 -4.23
C GLU A 255 8.43 -13.74 -4.89
N HIS A 256 7.90 -13.34 -6.03
CA HIS A 256 8.26 -12.11 -6.73
C HIS A 256 7.21 -11.04 -6.44
N ARG A 257 7.67 -9.82 -6.16
CA ARG A 257 6.82 -8.65 -5.96
C ARG A 257 6.87 -7.76 -7.20
N LEU A 258 5.70 -7.38 -7.70
CA LEU A 258 5.61 -6.51 -8.88
C LEU A 258 5.71 -5.04 -8.46
N ALA A 259 6.33 -4.20 -9.29
CA ALA A 259 6.28 -2.76 -9.10
C ALA A 259 4.83 -2.27 -9.26
N TYR A 260 4.45 -1.29 -8.43
CA TYR A 260 3.10 -0.74 -8.39
C TYR A 260 3.17 0.78 -8.27
N LEU A 261 2.32 1.45 -9.03
CA LEU A 261 1.96 2.86 -8.86
C LEU A 261 0.45 2.95 -9.05
N SER A 262 -0.21 3.67 -8.17
CA SER A 262 -1.64 3.98 -8.27
C SER A 262 -1.89 4.95 -9.44
N ALA A 263 -3.16 5.15 -9.80
CA ALA A 263 -3.49 6.18 -10.78
C ALA A 263 -3.19 7.57 -10.22
N GLN A 264 -3.33 7.76 -8.91
CA GLN A 264 -2.90 8.97 -8.22
C GLN A 264 -1.40 9.22 -8.38
N GLY A 265 -0.58 8.21 -8.14
CA GLY A 265 0.87 8.33 -8.22
C GLY A 265 1.37 8.55 -9.64
N VAL A 266 0.87 7.76 -10.60
CA VAL A 266 1.32 7.87 -11.99
C VAL A 266 0.86 9.16 -12.67
N LEU A 267 -0.29 9.72 -12.25
CA LEU A 267 -0.81 10.99 -12.76
C LEU A 267 -0.28 12.20 -12.00
N ASP A 268 0.49 11.98 -10.93
CA ASP A 268 1.13 13.01 -10.13
C ASP A 268 0.09 14.03 -9.63
N ALA A 269 -0.96 13.54 -8.96
CA ALA A 269 -2.11 14.36 -8.51
C ALA A 269 -2.33 14.28 -7.00
N ALA A 270 -2.58 15.44 -6.39
CA ALA A 270 -3.02 15.50 -5.01
C ALA A 270 -4.44 14.93 -4.82
N PRO A 271 -4.78 14.35 -3.64
CA PRO A 271 -6.12 13.78 -3.42
C PRO A 271 -7.24 14.80 -3.68
N ASP A 272 -7.03 16.05 -3.27
CA ASP A 272 -7.95 17.17 -3.46
C ASP A 272 -7.99 17.69 -4.91
N GLU A 273 -6.93 17.44 -5.69
CA GLU A 273 -6.87 17.81 -7.10
C GLU A 273 -7.35 16.69 -8.04
N PHE A 274 -7.34 15.43 -7.60
CA PHE A 274 -7.55 14.27 -8.47
C PHE A 274 -8.91 14.35 -9.17
N TYR A 275 -9.99 14.50 -8.39
CA TYR A 275 -11.35 14.63 -8.91
C TYR A 275 -11.59 15.90 -9.74
N LEU A 276 -10.82 16.96 -9.50
CA LEU A 276 -10.99 18.25 -10.18
C LEU A 276 -10.21 18.34 -11.50
N ARG A 277 -9.11 17.59 -11.63
CA ARG A 277 -8.12 17.80 -12.70
C ARG A 277 -7.75 16.56 -13.48
N LYS A 278 -8.07 15.36 -12.99
CA LYS A 278 -7.70 14.11 -13.65
C LYS A 278 -8.92 13.41 -14.22
N LYS A 279 -8.74 12.84 -15.41
CA LYS A 279 -9.76 12.13 -16.18
C LYS A 279 -9.23 10.76 -16.58
N TYR A 280 -10.13 9.84 -16.90
CA TYR A 280 -9.77 8.56 -17.51
C TYR A 280 -8.92 8.72 -18.78
N SER A 281 -9.11 9.79 -19.55
CA SER A 281 -8.27 10.09 -20.72
C SER A 281 -6.79 10.32 -20.35
N ASP A 282 -6.53 10.91 -19.18
CA ASP A 282 -5.17 11.15 -18.69
C ASP A 282 -4.51 9.84 -18.27
N LEU A 283 -5.29 8.94 -17.63
CA LEU A 283 -4.83 7.59 -17.29
C LEU A 283 -4.48 6.80 -18.56
N ALA A 284 -5.35 6.79 -19.57
CA ALA A 284 -5.07 6.12 -20.83
C ALA A 284 -3.85 6.72 -21.56
N ALA A 285 -3.68 8.05 -21.54
CA ALA A 285 -2.52 8.70 -22.13
C ALA A 285 -1.23 8.34 -21.40
N THR A 286 -1.27 8.29 -20.07
CA THR A 286 -0.13 7.92 -19.23
C THR A 286 0.24 6.45 -19.39
N ALA A 287 -0.74 5.54 -19.44
CA ALA A 287 -0.51 4.13 -19.74
C ALA A 287 0.18 3.93 -21.09
N ARG A 288 -0.20 4.67 -22.14
CA ARG A 288 0.49 4.65 -23.44
C ARG A 288 1.95 5.11 -23.34
N ARG A 289 2.24 6.14 -22.54
CA ARG A 289 3.62 6.61 -22.29
C ARG A 289 4.46 5.55 -21.57
N LEU A 290 3.83 4.68 -20.78
CA LEU A 290 4.45 3.53 -20.12
C LEU A 290 4.54 2.27 -21.00
N GLY A 291 4.16 2.37 -22.28
CA GLY A 291 4.25 1.26 -23.24
C GLY A 291 2.98 0.43 -23.38
N GLN A 292 1.90 0.74 -22.67
CA GLN A 292 0.59 0.10 -22.86
C GLN A 292 -0.17 0.80 -23.99
N THR A 293 0.21 0.49 -25.23
CA THR A 293 -0.26 1.20 -26.43
C THR A 293 -1.78 1.11 -26.64
N ASP A 294 -2.41 0.01 -26.23
CA ASP A 294 -3.86 -0.23 -26.34
C ASP A 294 -4.61 -0.09 -25.00
N ALA A 295 -4.15 0.76 -24.08
CA ALA A 295 -4.81 0.97 -22.80
C ALA A 295 -6.19 1.66 -22.89
N GLY A 296 -6.52 2.26 -24.05
CA GLY A 296 -7.73 3.07 -24.24
C GLY A 296 -9.03 2.29 -24.01
N PRO A 297 -9.26 1.17 -24.74
CA PRO A 297 -10.45 0.34 -24.56
C PRO A 297 -10.67 -0.14 -23.13
N ASP A 298 -9.62 -0.58 -22.43
CA ASP A 298 -9.74 -1.10 -21.07
C ASP A 298 -10.09 -0.01 -20.06
N VAL A 299 -9.43 1.14 -20.15
CA VAL A 299 -9.72 2.30 -19.31
C VAL A 299 -11.15 2.81 -19.56
N PHE A 300 -11.57 2.86 -20.82
CA PHE A 300 -12.93 3.29 -21.19
C PHE A 300 -14.00 2.30 -20.69
N ARG A 301 -13.74 0.99 -20.81
CA ARG A 301 -14.64 -0.06 -20.30
C ARG A 301 -14.83 0.05 -18.79
N ARG A 302 -13.75 0.29 -18.03
CA ARG A 302 -13.81 0.50 -16.58
C ARG A 302 -14.62 1.75 -16.20
N MET A 303 -14.41 2.86 -16.91
CA MET A 303 -15.21 4.08 -16.72
C MET A 303 -16.71 3.81 -16.91
N LEU A 304 -17.09 3.18 -18.03
CA LEU A 304 -18.50 2.87 -18.31
C LEU A 304 -19.10 1.93 -17.27
N PHE A 305 -18.33 0.92 -16.83
CA PHE A 305 -18.75 0.01 -15.79
C PHE A 305 -19.01 0.72 -14.47
N ASN A 306 -18.07 1.54 -14.00
CA ASN A 306 -18.23 2.32 -12.76
C ASN A 306 -19.45 3.24 -12.81
N VAL A 307 -19.70 3.90 -13.95
CA VAL A 307 -20.92 4.69 -14.15
C VAL A 307 -22.18 3.82 -14.10
N ALA A 308 -22.18 2.66 -14.75
CA ALA A 308 -23.33 1.77 -14.84
C ALA A 308 -23.75 1.18 -13.48
N ILE A 309 -22.78 0.88 -12.61
CA ILE A 309 -23.05 0.37 -11.26
C ILE A 309 -23.18 1.48 -10.20
N GLY A 310 -23.04 2.75 -10.59
CA GLY A 310 -23.10 3.88 -9.67
C GLY A 310 -21.94 3.94 -8.68
N ASN A 311 -20.75 3.45 -9.06
CA ASN A 311 -19.55 3.55 -8.24
C ASN A 311 -19.03 4.99 -8.24
N THR A 312 -19.27 5.70 -7.14
CA THR A 312 -18.82 7.09 -6.93
C THR A 312 -17.49 7.20 -6.18
N ASP A 313 -16.90 6.08 -5.79
CA ASP A 313 -15.66 6.01 -5.01
C ASP A 313 -14.48 5.46 -5.84
N ASP A 314 -14.48 5.75 -7.14
CA ASP A 314 -13.40 5.38 -8.08
C ASP A 314 -12.35 6.48 -8.19
N HIS A 315 -11.60 6.68 -7.11
CA HIS A 315 -10.45 7.59 -7.10
C HIS A 315 -9.15 6.92 -7.56
N GLY A 316 -8.12 7.76 -7.71
CA GLY A 316 -6.78 7.35 -8.14
C GLY A 316 -6.02 6.49 -7.15
#